data_AF-A0A9D9YE06-F1
#
_entry.id   AF-A0A9D9YE06-F1
#
_cell.length_a   1.000
_cell.length_b   1.000
_cell.length_c   1.000
_cell.angle_alpha   90.00
_cell.angle_beta   90.00
_cell.angle_gamma   90.00
#
_symmetry.space_group_name_H-M   'P 1'
#
loop_
_entity.id
_entity.type
_entity.pdbx_description
1 polymer ?
#
loop_
_entity_poly.entity_id
_entity_poly.type
_entity_poly.pdbx_seq_one_letter_code
_entity_poly.pdbx_strand_id
1 'polypeptide(L)'
;MKKIVIIAQIIMLINYPQSLITSAKSSAESWPIINRISRSTLPADLQVEAKNTKMSVLKPSDAQRDILYQNYPNGSVLFPKNNDLATKFNAMIQSIQKNKNVIEFFRKIQIKALNQLYAYIMKIYTNLNLINPGALEKDDVTTANLAIYVADEAHYATNQKKILMNHFLNIIQAQFSSSIISYLPTMPTDLAATFGQMFIQNDCGIDLTEFTKNQTDPTIIAEQTAALNFLKLYIDFYQTYTTYLYKIDETGVNQYSSLAQEIQTYLKSSTTNNPMNPSMFFYDAESMRSIRYIPFAASTLPKNSSSIPWAPIITDAATKNLIVNGHEIAYFKDSAGKKTQIQSQAQSLFLLTEVGHNLFEEELLAQPGWLNNQNGCIRILRGCLGDCSALIGMGILDETIEAILQKIATPPIKNSPVLQSAQKTSAVEKRK
;
A
#
# COMPACT_ATOMS: atom_id res chain seq x y z
N MET A 1 28.45 1.47 -13.93
CA MET A 1 28.38 0.16 -14.61
C MET A 1 27.70 -0.93 -13.77
N LYS A 2 28.15 -1.27 -12.54
CA LYS A 2 27.56 -2.39 -11.75
C LYS A 2 26.04 -2.27 -11.46
N LYS A 3 25.53 -1.07 -11.12
CA LYS A 3 24.07 -0.83 -10.95
C LYS A 3 23.26 -1.11 -12.23
N ILE A 4 23.83 -0.84 -13.41
CA ILE A 4 23.17 -1.04 -14.71
C ILE A 4 23.12 -2.54 -15.04
N VAL A 5 24.16 -3.30 -14.71
CA VAL A 5 24.20 -4.76 -14.92
C VAL A 5 23.14 -5.47 -14.08
N ILE A 6 22.94 -5.06 -12.83
CA ILE A 6 21.94 -5.68 -11.94
C ILE A 6 20.52 -5.23 -12.31
N ILE A 7 20.30 -3.96 -12.67
CA ILE A 7 19.00 -3.53 -13.21
C ILE A 7 18.69 -4.30 -14.51
N ALA A 8 19.67 -4.51 -15.39
CA ALA A 8 19.52 -5.34 -16.58
C ALA A 8 19.24 -6.81 -16.23
N GLN A 9 19.87 -7.38 -15.20
CA GLN A 9 19.58 -8.74 -14.72
C GLN A 9 18.21 -8.86 -14.05
N ILE A 10 17.74 -7.85 -13.32
CA ILE A 10 16.37 -7.76 -12.77
C ILE A 10 15.35 -7.68 -13.91
N ILE A 11 15.61 -6.88 -14.95
CA ILE A 11 14.79 -6.83 -16.16
C ILE A 11 14.80 -8.19 -16.89
N MET A 12 15.96 -8.86 -16.96
CA MET A 12 16.07 -10.20 -17.55
C MET A 12 15.33 -11.27 -16.72
N LEU A 13 15.33 -11.20 -15.39
CA LEU A 13 14.58 -12.11 -14.51
C LEU A 13 13.05 -11.99 -14.67
N ILE A 14 12.55 -10.83 -15.11
CA ILE A 14 11.12 -10.57 -15.33
C ILE A 14 10.70 -10.90 -16.78
N ASN A 15 11.57 -10.60 -17.75
CA ASN A 15 11.29 -10.80 -19.18
C ASN A 15 11.73 -12.16 -19.73
N TYR A 16 12.44 -12.99 -18.95
CA TYR A 16 12.61 -14.38 -19.32
C TYR A 16 11.24 -15.08 -19.15
N PRO A 17 10.59 -15.59 -20.22
CA PRO A 17 9.83 -16.81 -20.03
C PRO A 17 10.82 -17.79 -19.40
N GLN A 18 10.45 -18.50 -18.34
CA GLN A 18 11.33 -19.49 -17.67
C GLN A 18 11.66 -20.70 -18.57
N SER A 19 11.98 -20.49 -19.84
CA SER A 19 12.40 -21.49 -20.83
C SER A 19 13.81 -22.02 -20.60
N LEU A 20 14.48 -21.64 -19.50
CA LEU A 20 15.74 -22.24 -19.04
C LEU A 20 15.61 -23.01 -17.71
N ILE A 21 14.45 -23.65 -17.47
CA ILE A 21 14.41 -24.94 -16.76
C ILE A 21 14.07 -26.02 -17.79
N THR A 22 14.95 -26.18 -18.77
CA THR A 22 14.94 -27.36 -19.64
C THR A 22 15.68 -28.48 -18.93
N SER A 23 14.95 -29.31 -18.19
CA SER A 23 15.07 -30.77 -18.14
C SER A 23 14.59 -31.33 -16.79
N ALA A 24 13.31 -31.69 -16.70
CA ALA A 24 12.85 -32.86 -15.93
C ALA A 24 11.35 -33.07 -16.19
N LYS A 25 11.02 -33.74 -17.30
CA LYS A 25 9.85 -34.62 -17.26
C LYS A 25 10.26 -35.82 -16.41
N SER A 26 10.06 -35.72 -15.10
CA SER A 26 9.98 -36.89 -14.24
C SER A 26 8.77 -36.73 -13.32
N SER A 27 7.95 -37.78 -13.31
CA SER A 27 6.81 -37.95 -12.43
C SER A 27 7.24 -37.77 -10.96
N ALA A 28 6.46 -36.96 -10.21
CA ALA A 28 6.53 -36.73 -8.76
C ALA A 28 7.33 -35.51 -8.23
N GLU A 29 7.76 -34.55 -9.05
CA GLU A 29 8.26 -33.27 -8.52
C GLU A 29 7.10 -32.29 -8.28
N SER A 30 6.87 -31.97 -6.99
CA SER A 30 5.94 -30.93 -6.57
C SER A 30 6.35 -29.59 -7.19
N TRP A 31 5.44 -28.91 -7.86
CA TRP A 31 5.73 -27.61 -8.46
C TRP A 31 6.18 -26.62 -7.38
N PRO A 32 7.26 -25.85 -7.61
CA PRO A 32 7.73 -24.84 -6.67
C PRO A 32 6.64 -23.80 -6.40
N ILE A 33 6.44 -23.48 -5.12
CA ILE A 33 5.50 -22.44 -4.70
C ILE A 33 6.24 -21.10 -4.65
N ILE A 34 5.77 -20.14 -5.43
CA ILE A 34 6.21 -18.75 -5.42
C ILE A 34 5.10 -17.86 -4.84
N ASN A 35 5.44 -16.74 -4.24
CA ASN A 35 4.48 -15.71 -3.82
C ASN A 35 5.04 -14.34 -4.23
N ARG A 36 4.31 -13.26 -3.94
CA ARG A 36 4.75 -11.89 -4.29
C ARG A 36 6.13 -11.54 -3.71
N ILE A 37 6.47 -12.09 -2.54
CA ILE A 37 7.75 -11.89 -1.88
C ILE A 37 8.83 -12.70 -2.59
N SER A 38 8.71 -14.02 -2.67
CA SER A 38 9.75 -14.84 -3.29
C SER A 38 9.97 -14.52 -4.77
N ARG A 39 8.93 -14.10 -5.50
CA ARG A 39 9.05 -13.63 -6.90
C ARG A 39 9.89 -12.36 -7.04
N SER A 40 9.89 -11.52 -6.00
CA SER A 40 10.58 -10.23 -6.01
C SER A 40 11.93 -10.25 -5.30
N THR A 41 12.32 -11.40 -4.76
CA THR A 41 13.55 -11.62 -4.00
C THR A 41 14.68 -12.01 -4.95
N LEU A 42 15.86 -11.40 -4.81
CA LEU A 42 17.03 -11.77 -5.61
C LEU A 42 17.51 -13.21 -5.30
N PRO A 43 18.19 -13.87 -6.25
CA PRO A 43 18.98 -15.07 -5.97
C PRO A 43 19.93 -14.91 -4.77
N ALA A 44 20.20 -16.00 -4.05
CA ALA A 44 20.91 -15.95 -2.76
C ALA A 44 22.33 -15.34 -2.86
N ASP A 45 23.06 -15.64 -3.92
CA ASP A 45 24.38 -15.07 -4.22
C ASP A 45 24.30 -13.56 -4.44
N LEU A 46 23.32 -13.09 -5.21
CA LEU A 46 23.09 -11.66 -5.44
C LEU A 46 22.58 -10.94 -4.18
N GLN A 47 21.84 -11.62 -3.30
CA GLN A 47 21.48 -11.06 -2.00
C GLN A 47 22.71 -10.86 -1.11
N VAL A 48 23.64 -11.81 -1.10
CA VAL A 48 24.88 -11.69 -0.33
C VAL A 48 25.69 -10.51 -0.87
N GLU A 49 25.82 -10.37 -2.19
CA GLU A 49 26.48 -9.21 -2.80
C GLU A 49 25.76 -7.89 -2.45
N ALA A 50 24.44 -7.84 -2.59
CA ALA A 50 23.64 -6.65 -2.29
C ALA A 50 23.81 -6.22 -0.82
N LYS A 51 23.81 -7.17 0.12
CA LYS A 51 24.06 -6.91 1.55
C LYS A 51 25.49 -6.42 1.80
N ASN A 52 26.49 -7.11 1.27
CA ASN A 52 27.91 -6.75 1.45
C ASN A 52 28.23 -5.36 0.90
N THR A 53 27.56 -4.97 -0.19
CA THR A 53 27.75 -3.67 -0.84
C THR A 53 26.81 -2.58 -0.33
N LYS A 54 25.94 -2.88 0.64
CA LYS A 54 24.83 -1.99 1.10
C LYS A 54 24.08 -1.37 -0.08
N MET A 55 23.74 -2.23 -1.05
CA MET A 55 23.14 -1.79 -2.29
C MET A 55 21.80 -1.12 -2.04
N SER A 56 21.62 0.06 -2.62
CA SER A 56 20.37 0.79 -2.54
C SER A 56 20.04 1.40 -3.88
N VAL A 57 18.84 1.05 -4.35
CA VAL A 57 18.21 1.64 -5.52
C VAL A 57 17.54 2.95 -5.14
N LEU A 58 17.17 3.11 -3.87
CA LEU A 58 16.51 4.29 -3.32
C LEU A 58 17.49 5.43 -3.01
N LYS A 59 18.77 5.09 -2.84
CA LYS A 59 19.86 6.03 -2.57
C LYS A 59 20.16 6.91 -3.79
N PRO A 60 19.85 8.22 -3.74
CA PRO A 60 20.28 9.14 -4.78
C PRO A 60 21.81 9.24 -4.85
N SER A 61 22.35 9.47 -6.04
CA SER A 61 23.76 9.86 -6.19
C SER A 61 24.03 11.22 -5.55
N ASP A 62 25.29 11.54 -5.30
CA ASP A 62 25.70 12.83 -4.71
C ASP A 62 25.19 14.00 -5.55
N ALA A 63 25.40 13.92 -6.86
CA ALA A 63 24.87 14.90 -7.82
C ALA A 63 23.33 15.01 -7.77
N GLN A 64 22.61 13.89 -7.58
CA GLN A 64 21.16 13.94 -7.42
C GLN A 64 20.76 14.60 -6.09
N ARG A 65 21.46 14.32 -4.98
CA ARG A 65 21.17 14.92 -3.67
C ARG A 65 21.23 16.44 -3.70
N ASP A 66 22.08 17.00 -4.56
CA ASP A 66 22.25 18.45 -4.67
C ASP A 66 21.14 19.16 -5.42
N ILE A 67 20.43 18.45 -6.30
CA ILE A 67 19.35 19.03 -7.12
C ILE A 67 17.95 18.67 -6.61
N LEU A 68 17.83 17.57 -5.85
CA LEU A 68 16.56 17.16 -5.26
C LEU A 68 16.09 18.20 -4.23
N TYR A 69 14.79 18.44 -4.24
CA TYR A 69 14.06 19.38 -3.39
C TYR A 69 14.42 20.86 -3.56
N GLN A 70 15.31 21.23 -4.49
CA GLN A 70 15.75 22.63 -4.62
C GLN A 70 14.72 23.54 -5.30
N ASN A 71 13.93 23.01 -6.23
CA ASN A 71 13.00 23.81 -7.06
C ASN A 71 11.58 23.85 -6.51
N TYR A 72 11.36 23.45 -5.26
CA TYR A 72 10.02 23.44 -4.69
C TYR A 72 9.50 24.87 -4.50
N PRO A 73 8.25 25.17 -4.90
CA PRO A 73 7.67 26.49 -4.69
C PRO A 73 7.46 26.78 -3.21
N ASN A 74 7.27 28.05 -2.88
CA ASN A 74 6.77 28.41 -1.55
C ASN A 74 5.39 27.79 -1.34
N GLY A 75 5.14 27.25 -0.15
CA GLY A 75 3.85 26.70 0.25
C GLY A 75 2.69 27.68 0.08
N SER A 76 2.91 29.01 0.18
CA SER A 76 1.85 30.00 -0.08
C SER A 76 1.38 30.04 -1.54
N VAL A 77 2.22 29.60 -2.48
CA VAL A 77 1.87 29.45 -3.90
C VAL A 77 0.96 28.24 -4.11
N LEU A 78 1.25 27.13 -3.41
CA LEU A 78 0.49 25.89 -3.52
C LEU A 78 -0.79 25.88 -2.66
N PHE A 79 -0.78 26.59 -1.54
CA PHE A 79 -1.84 26.59 -0.53
C PHE A 79 -2.25 28.02 -0.14
N PRO A 80 -2.65 28.88 -1.09
CA PRO A 80 -2.90 30.30 -0.82
C PRO A 80 -4.04 30.54 0.19
N LYS A 81 -4.97 29.58 0.30
CA LYS A 81 -6.13 29.64 1.21
C LYS A 81 -5.88 28.97 2.57
N ASN A 82 -4.70 28.42 2.82
CA ASN A 82 -4.39 27.71 4.07
C ASN A 82 -2.95 27.97 4.53
N ASN A 83 -2.78 29.00 5.36
CA ASN A 83 -1.48 29.41 5.88
C ASN A 83 -0.80 28.35 6.76
N ASP A 84 -1.58 27.57 7.54
CA ASP A 84 -1.04 26.49 8.37
C ASP A 84 -0.42 25.38 7.50
N LEU A 85 -1.16 24.95 6.46
CA LEU A 85 -0.68 23.96 5.51
C LEU A 85 0.55 24.45 4.73
N ALA A 86 0.53 25.72 4.27
CA ALA A 86 1.68 26.36 3.62
C ALA A 86 2.92 26.39 4.53
N THR A 87 2.74 26.72 5.81
CA THR A 87 3.81 26.78 6.80
C THR A 87 4.42 25.40 7.05
N LYS A 88 3.59 24.37 7.24
CA LYS A 88 4.04 22.98 7.44
C LYS A 88 4.76 22.44 6.22
N PHE A 89 4.25 22.74 5.02
CA PHE A 89 4.92 22.40 3.77
C PHE A 89 6.31 23.03 3.68
N ASN A 90 6.42 24.35 3.91
CA ASN A 90 7.69 25.07 3.88
C ASN A 90 8.69 24.51 4.91
N ALA A 91 8.24 24.21 6.13
CA ALA A 91 9.08 23.63 7.17
C ALA A 91 9.63 22.25 6.77
N MET A 92 8.78 21.39 6.18
CA MET A 92 9.18 20.10 5.65
C MET A 92 10.23 20.25 4.53
N ILE A 93 9.96 21.10 3.53
CA ILE A 93 10.87 21.31 2.38
C ILE A 93 12.21 21.91 2.81
N GLN A 94 12.22 22.91 3.69
CA GLN A 94 13.46 23.49 4.20
C GLN A 94 14.29 22.48 5.00
N SER A 95 13.64 21.60 5.76
CA SER A 95 14.31 20.57 6.55
C SER A 95 15.05 19.55 5.66
N ILE A 96 14.43 19.09 4.57
CA ILE A 96 15.07 18.15 3.64
C ILE A 96 16.16 18.80 2.78
N GLN A 97 16.00 20.08 2.43
CA GLN A 97 17.03 20.87 1.74
C GLN A 97 18.28 21.03 2.60
N LYS A 98 18.11 21.27 3.91
CA LYS A 98 19.22 21.40 4.87
C LYS A 98 19.90 20.07 5.16
N ASN A 99 19.13 18.98 5.27
CA ASN A 99 19.64 17.67 5.68
C ASN A 99 19.47 16.62 4.58
N LYS A 100 20.22 16.75 3.47
CA LYS A 100 20.11 15.86 2.31
C LYS A 100 20.31 14.36 2.62
N ASN A 101 20.98 14.03 3.74
CA ASN A 101 21.17 12.65 4.19
C ASN A 101 19.87 11.96 4.65
N VAL A 102 18.82 12.72 4.99
CA VAL A 102 17.51 12.14 5.37
C VAL A 102 16.74 11.59 4.16
N ILE A 103 17.18 11.92 2.93
CA ILE A 103 16.46 11.59 1.70
C ILE A 103 16.25 10.09 1.56
N GLU A 104 17.33 9.31 1.70
CA GLU A 104 17.25 7.86 1.55
C GLU A 104 16.36 7.22 2.64
N PHE A 105 16.45 7.73 3.88
CA PHE A 105 15.65 7.24 5.00
C PHE A 105 14.14 7.40 4.74
N PHE A 106 13.70 8.62 4.41
CA PHE A 106 12.26 8.85 4.23
C PHE A 106 11.74 8.10 2.99
N ARG A 107 12.51 8.03 1.89
CA ARG A 107 12.12 7.27 0.68
C ARG A 107 11.84 5.82 1.05
N LYS A 108 12.71 5.21 1.86
CA LYS A 108 12.54 3.84 2.31
C LYS A 108 11.26 3.65 3.13
N ILE A 109 10.97 4.57 4.06
CA ILE A 109 9.72 4.53 4.85
C ILE A 109 8.49 4.65 3.93
N GLN A 110 8.44 5.69 3.09
CA GLN A 110 7.29 6.00 2.25
C GLN A 110 6.97 4.86 1.27
N ILE A 111 7.96 4.39 0.53
CA ILE A 111 7.77 3.34 -0.47
C ILE A 111 7.39 2.01 0.21
N LYS A 112 8.02 1.67 1.34
CA LYS A 112 7.69 0.43 2.06
C LYS A 112 6.27 0.46 2.60
N ALA A 113 5.83 1.59 3.16
CA ALA A 113 4.45 1.77 3.63
C ALA A 113 3.43 1.70 2.48
N LEU A 114 3.69 2.38 1.34
CA LEU A 114 2.82 2.32 0.16
C LEU A 114 2.71 0.89 -0.40
N ASN A 115 3.82 0.15 -0.47
CA ASN A 115 3.80 -1.22 -0.93
C ASN A 115 3.08 -2.17 0.03
N GLN A 116 3.24 -1.97 1.34
CA GLN A 116 2.50 -2.74 2.35
C GLN A 116 1.00 -2.49 2.26
N LEU A 117 0.61 -1.22 2.09
CA LEU A 117 -0.76 -0.86 1.84
C LEU A 117 -1.27 -1.48 0.54
N TYR A 118 -0.51 -1.39 -0.57
CA TYR A 118 -0.86 -2.03 -1.84
C TYR A 118 -1.10 -3.53 -1.68
N ALA A 119 -0.15 -4.25 -1.08
CA ALA A 119 -0.24 -5.69 -0.87
C ALA A 119 -1.45 -6.05 -0.01
N TYR A 120 -1.70 -5.31 1.07
CA TYR A 120 -2.84 -5.51 1.95
C TYR A 120 -4.19 -5.32 1.22
N ILE A 121 -4.33 -4.21 0.47
CA ILE A 121 -5.52 -3.85 -0.30
C ILE A 121 -5.74 -4.87 -1.44
N MET A 122 -4.70 -5.36 -2.10
CA MET A 122 -4.78 -6.40 -3.12
C MET A 122 -5.33 -7.72 -2.58
N LYS A 123 -4.91 -8.18 -1.39
CA LYS A 123 -5.44 -9.42 -0.79
C LYS A 123 -6.95 -9.35 -0.54
N ILE A 124 -7.44 -8.19 -0.09
CA ILE A 124 -8.87 -7.93 0.10
C ILE A 124 -9.57 -7.88 -1.25
N TYR A 125 -9.03 -7.13 -2.20
CA TYR A 125 -9.59 -6.96 -3.53
C TYR A 125 -9.75 -8.30 -4.27
N THR A 126 -8.71 -9.15 -4.25
CA THR A 126 -8.77 -10.50 -4.82
C THR A 126 -9.89 -11.32 -4.16
N ASN A 127 -9.97 -11.33 -2.83
CA ASN A 127 -11.04 -12.05 -2.13
C ASN A 127 -12.43 -11.53 -2.51
N LEU A 128 -12.63 -10.20 -2.56
CA LEU A 128 -13.92 -9.62 -2.94
C LEU A 128 -14.31 -9.97 -4.37
N ASN A 129 -13.37 -10.00 -5.32
CA ASN A 129 -13.69 -10.39 -6.70
C ASN A 129 -14.01 -11.88 -6.87
N LEU A 130 -13.51 -12.73 -5.97
CA LEU A 130 -13.89 -14.14 -5.90
C LEU A 130 -15.27 -14.35 -5.24
N ILE A 131 -15.85 -13.31 -4.65
CA ILE A 131 -17.19 -13.31 -4.06
C ILE A 131 -18.15 -12.63 -5.03
N ASN A 132 -19.15 -13.39 -5.50
CA ASN A 132 -20.03 -12.95 -6.59
C ASN A 132 -19.20 -12.40 -7.76
N PRO A 133 -18.47 -13.26 -8.50
CA PRO A 133 -18.03 -12.90 -9.85
C PRO A 133 -19.30 -12.40 -10.54
N GLY A 134 -19.28 -11.14 -11.01
CA GLY A 134 -20.49 -10.37 -11.34
C GLY A 134 -21.53 -11.25 -12.02
N ALA A 135 -22.79 -11.13 -11.57
CA ALA A 135 -23.95 -11.85 -12.09
C ALA A 135 -23.61 -12.57 -13.40
N LEU A 136 -23.32 -13.88 -13.34
CA LEU A 136 -23.47 -14.69 -14.52
C LEU A 136 -24.96 -14.60 -14.82
N GLU A 137 -25.27 -13.67 -15.73
CA GLU A 137 -26.57 -13.52 -16.37
C GLU A 137 -26.99 -14.91 -16.76
N LYS A 138 -28.00 -15.43 -16.08
CA LYS A 138 -28.50 -16.76 -16.39
C LYS A 138 -29.24 -16.78 -17.72
N ASP A 139 -29.54 -15.60 -18.29
CA ASP A 139 -30.30 -15.43 -19.52
C ASP A 139 -29.88 -14.13 -20.23
N ASP A 140 -29.76 -14.16 -21.56
CA ASP A 140 -29.41 -13.09 -22.52
C ASP A 140 -30.37 -11.87 -22.54
N VAL A 141 -31.07 -11.58 -21.44
CA VAL A 141 -32.01 -10.46 -21.33
C VAL A 141 -31.41 -9.38 -20.43
N THR A 142 -30.54 -8.56 -21.03
CA THR A 142 -30.00 -7.34 -20.44
C THR A 142 -31.12 -6.34 -20.15
N THR A 143 -31.67 -6.40 -18.94
CA THR A 143 -32.04 -5.19 -18.19
C THR A 143 -31.72 -5.46 -16.73
N ALA A 144 -30.53 -5.04 -16.28
CA ALA A 144 -30.25 -4.95 -14.85
C ALA A 144 -31.33 -4.06 -14.23
N ASN A 145 -32.31 -4.68 -13.56
CA ASN A 145 -33.39 -3.94 -12.91
C ASN A 145 -32.76 -3.15 -11.76
N LEU A 146 -32.45 -1.87 -12.02
CA LEU A 146 -31.80 -0.97 -11.07
C LEU A 146 -32.55 -0.91 -9.74
N ALA A 147 -33.88 -1.09 -9.75
CA ALA A 147 -34.68 -1.12 -8.53
C ALA A 147 -34.41 -2.38 -7.70
N ILE A 148 -34.25 -3.55 -8.32
CA ILE A 148 -33.85 -4.79 -7.62
C ILE A 148 -32.39 -4.69 -7.14
N TYR A 149 -31.53 -4.11 -7.97
CA TYR A 149 -30.11 -3.87 -7.66
C TYR A 149 -29.90 -2.97 -6.43
N VAL A 150 -30.70 -1.91 -6.30
CA VAL A 150 -30.67 -1.02 -5.13
C VAL A 150 -31.43 -1.64 -3.94
N ALA A 151 -32.45 -2.47 -4.19
CA ALA A 151 -33.23 -3.13 -3.14
C ALA A 151 -32.47 -4.28 -2.45
N ASP A 152 -31.55 -4.98 -3.14
CA ASP A 152 -30.63 -5.93 -2.50
C ASP A 152 -29.46 -5.17 -1.87
N GLU A 153 -29.70 -4.70 -0.64
CA GLU A 153 -28.74 -3.93 0.17
C GLU A 153 -27.38 -4.64 0.31
N ALA A 154 -27.36 -5.98 0.37
CA ALA A 154 -26.14 -6.76 0.51
C ALA A 154 -25.34 -6.79 -0.80
N HIS A 155 -26.02 -6.96 -1.94
CA HIS A 155 -25.38 -6.92 -3.25
C HIS A 155 -24.87 -5.50 -3.58
N TYR A 156 -25.70 -4.48 -3.32
CA TYR A 156 -25.31 -3.07 -3.46
C TYR A 156 -24.08 -2.73 -2.62
N ALA A 157 -24.09 -3.07 -1.33
CA ALA A 157 -22.97 -2.81 -0.43
C ALA A 157 -21.69 -3.54 -0.89
N THR A 158 -21.82 -4.78 -1.36
CA THR A 158 -20.68 -5.55 -1.88
C THR A 158 -20.05 -4.88 -3.10
N ASN A 159 -20.86 -4.43 -4.06
CA ASN A 159 -20.34 -3.74 -5.24
C ASN A 159 -19.74 -2.38 -4.91
N GLN A 160 -20.36 -1.60 -4.02
CA GLN A 160 -19.77 -0.34 -3.52
C GLN A 160 -18.40 -0.56 -2.89
N LYS A 161 -18.26 -1.60 -2.06
CA LYS A 161 -16.97 -1.99 -1.46
C LYS A 161 -15.93 -2.38 -2.52
N LYS A 162 -16.31 -3.14 -3.55
CA LYS A 162 -15.42 -3.46 -4.69
C LYS A 162 -14.96 -2.20 -5.43
N ILE A 163 -15.86 -1.26 -5.69
CA ILE A 163 -15.55 0.01 -6.35
C ILE A 163 -14.60 0.86 -5.48
N LEU A 164 -14.85 0.94 -4.16
CA LEU A 164 -13.94 1.58 -3.21
C LEU A 164 -12.54 0.96 -3.26
N MET A 165 -12.45 -0.38 -3.29
CA MET A 165 -11.16 -1.07 -3.39
C MET A 165 -10.41 -0.73 -4.68
N ASN A 166 -11.11 -0.68 -5.84
CA ASN A 166 -10.52 -0.25 -7.11
C ASN A 166 -9.94 1.17 -7.01
N HIS A 167 -10.69 2.11 -6.44
CA HIS A 167 -10.23 3.49 -6.29
C HIS A 167 -9.03 3.61 -5.34
N PHE A 168 -8.96 2.83 -4.26
CA PHE A 168 -7.77 2.79 -3.42
C PHE A 168 -6.55 2.27 -4.20
N LEU A 169 -6.72 1.18 -4.96
CA LEU A 169 -5.64 0.61 -5.78
C LEU A 169 -5.13 1.61 -6.81
N ASN A 170 -6.02 2.32 -7.51
CA ASN A 170 -5.64 3.33 -8.49
C ASN A 170 -4.76 4.43 -7.87
N ILE A 171 -5.15 4.97 -6.71
CA ILE A 171 -4.35 6.00 -6.02
C ILE A 171 -2.99 5.43 -5.58
N ILE A 172 -2.97 4.25 -4.96
CA ILE A 172 -1.72 3.65 -4.46
C ILE A 172 -0.78 3.36 -5.64
N GLN A 173 -1.27 2.79 -6.74
CA GLN A 173 -0.48 2.52 -7.93
C GLN A 173 0.08 3.81 -8.53
N ALA A 174 -0.73 4.86 -8.67
CA ALA A 174 -0.26 6.15 -9.17
C ALA A 174 0.83 6.75 -8.28
N GLN A 175 0.64 6.75 -6.96
CA GLN A 175 1.59 7.28 -5.99
C GLN A 175 2.89 6.46 -5.95
N PHE A 176 2.75 5.13 -5.96
CA PHE A 176 3.86 4.21 -5.91
C PHE A 176 4.70 4.27 -7.19
N SER A 177 4.06 4.14 -8.36
CA SER A 177 4.74 4.27 -9.66
C SER A 177 5.45 5.61 -9.79
N SER A 178 4.78 6.69 -9.41
CA SER A 178 5.38 8.02 -9.52
C SER A 178 6.55 8.22 -8.54
N SER A 179 6.46 7.64 -7.34
CA SER A 179 7.59 7.60 -6.40
C SER A 179 8.78 6.87 -7.02
N ILE A 180 8.57 5.65 -7.55
CA ILE A 180 9.63 4.86 -8.20
C ILE A 180 10.24 5.60 -9.40
N ILE A 181 9.43 6.17 -10.29
CA ILE A 181 9.91 6.94 -11.45
C ILE A 181 10.70 8.17 -11.00
N SER A 182 10.30 8.84 -9.92
CA SER A 182 11.05 9.98 -9.39
C SER A 182 12.45 9.59 -8.89
N TYR A 183 12.66 8.32 -8.54
CA TYR A 183 13.95 7.78 -8.09
C TYR A 183 14.73 7.14 -9.23
N LEU A 184 14.02 6.60 -10.23
CA LEU A 184 14.55 5.99 -11.45
C LEU A 184 13.81 6.55 -12.67
N PRO A 185 14.19 7.74 -13.17
CA PRO A 185 13.46 8.42 -14.26
C PRO A 185 13.42 7.63 -15.57
N THR A 186 14.32 6.66 -15.75
CA THR A 186 14.37 5.79 -16.92
C THR A 186 13.44 4.57 -16.82
N MET A 187 12.71 4.40 -15.71
CA MET A 187 11.78 3.29 -15.51
C MET A 187 10.49 3.51 -16.31
N PRO A 188 10.06 2.56 -17.15
CA PRO A 188 8.74 2.60 -17.78
C PRO A 188 7.62 2.63 -16.74
N THR A 189 6.62 3.50 -16.96
CA THR A 189 5.55 3.76 -15.97
C THR A 189 4.72 2.52 -15.64
N ASP A 190 4.46 1.68 -16.64
CA ASP A 190 3.75 0.42 -16.56
C ASP A 190 4.50 -0.64 -15.73
N LEU A 191 5.83 -0.54 -15.69
CA LEU A 191 6.71 -1.44 -14.95
C LEU A 191 7.01 -0.94 -13.53
N ALA A 192 6.89 0.37 -13.27
CA ALA A 192 7.30 1.00 -12.02
C ALA A 192 6.71 0.33 -10.76
N ALA A 193 5.43 -0.06 -10.80
CA ALA A 193 4.79 -0.74 -9.66
C ALA A 193 5.32 -2.17 -9.44
N THR A 194 5.54 -2.93 -10.51
CA THR A 194 6.08 -4.29 -10.42
C THR A 194 7.53 -4.28 -9.94
N PHE A 195 8.36 -3.40 -10.50
CA PHE A 195 9.77 -3.30 -10.13
C PHE A 195 9.97 -2.66 -8.74
N GLY A 196 9.07 -1.76 -8.33
CA GLY A 196 9.12 -1.15 -7.01
C GLY A 196 9.13 -2.18 -5.88
N GLN A 197 8.37 -3.27 -6.02
CA GLN A 197 8.38 -4.38 -5.05
C GLN A 197 9.76 -5.03 -4.92
N MET A 198 10.40 -5.28 -6.06
CA MET A 198 11.76 -5.84 -6.10
C MET A 198 12.76 -4.89 -5.46
N PHE A 199 12.66 -3.59 -5.73
CA PHE A 199 13.58 -2.62 -5.13
C PHE A 199 13.46 -2.59 -3.62
N ILE A 200 12.24 -2.58 -3.08
CA ILE A 200 12.03 -2.57 -1.61
C ILE A 200 12.62 -3.81 -0.96
N GLN A 201 12.36 -4.99 -1.53
CA GLN A 201 12.77 -6.25 -0.92
C GLN A 201 14.28 -6.45 -0.92
N ASN A 202 14.97 -5.85 -1.89
CA ASN A 202 16.41 -6.00 -2.06
C ASN A 202 17.19 -4.74 -1.67
N ASP A 203 16.53 -3.72 -1.09
CA ASP A 203 17.17 -2.50 -0.63
C ASP A 203 17.93 -2.72 0.68
N CYS A 204 19.26 -2.74 0.58
CA CYS A 204 20.20 -2.94 1.68
C CYS A 204 20.93 -1.65 2.10
N GLY A 205 20.45 -0.47 1.66
CA GLY A 205 21.12 0.82 1.93
C GLY A 205 21.03 1.27 3.38
N ILE A 206 19.80 1.38 3.88
CA ILE A 206 19.50 1.78 5.26
C ILE A 206 18.85 0.62 6.02
N ASP A 207 19.43 0.24 7.15
CA ASP A 207 18.76 -0.64 8.10
C ASP A 207 17.82 0.17 8.99
N LEU A 208 16.51 -0.02 8.79
CA LEU A 208 15.49 0.66 9.58
C LEU A 208 15.42 0.15 11.02
N THR A 209 15.91 -1.06 11.32
CA THR A 209 15.90 -1.60 12.68
C THR A 209 16.82 -0.81 13.61
N GLU A 210 17.85 -0.14 13.08
CA GLU A 210 18.70 0.74 13.89
C GLU A 210 17.93 1.91 14.50
N PHE A 211 16.87 2.39 13.84
CA PHE A 211 16.01 3.48 14.31
C PHE A 211 15.01 3.02 15.38
N THR A 212 14.84 1.72 15.60
CA THR A 212 14.01 1.18 16.69
C THR A 212 14.82 0.93 17.96
N LYS A 213 16.13 0.68 17.85
CA LYS A 213 17.04 0.43 18.97
C LYS A 213 17.35 1.69 19.80
N ASN A 214 17.74 1.49 21.06
CA ASN A 214 18.35 2.53 21.87
C ASN A 214 19.83 2.64 21.50
N GLN A 215 20.28 3.84 21.13
CA GLN A 215 21.66 4.09 20.70
C GLN A 215 22.43 4.82 21.79
N THR A 216 23.72 4.52 21.92
CA THR A 216 24.65 5.18 22.86
C THR A 216 25.70 6.02 22.14
N ASP A 217 25.91 5.81 20.84
CA ASP A 217 26.85 6.57 20.03
C ASP A 217 26.27 7.96 19.67
N PRO A 218 26.90 9.08 20.09
CA PRO A 218 26.40 10.42 19.82
C PRO A 218 26.24 10.76 18.34
N THR A 219 27.09 10.20 17.46
CA THR A 219 27.02 10.43 16.01
C THR A 219 25.80 9.74 15.42
N ILE A 220 25.57 8.48 15.80
CA ILE A 220 24.39 7.73 15.36
C ILE A 220 23.11 8.41 15.89
N ILE A 221 23.10 8.84 17.16
CA ILE A 221 21.97 9.58 17.74
C ILE A 221 21.67 10.86 16.97
N ALA A 222 22.68 11.64 16.60
CA ALA A 222 22.50 12.87 15.84
C ALA A 222 21.90 12.59 14.44
N GLU A 223 22.40 11.58 13.73
CA GLU A 223 21.87 11.17 12.43
C GLU A 223 20.41 10.69 12.53
N GLN A 224 20.10 9.85 13.51
CA GLN A 224 18.75 9.35 13.75
C GLN A 224 17.80 10.48 14.11
N THR A 225 18.23 11.41 14.96
CA THR A 225 17.43 12.56 15.38
C THR A 225 17.09 13.44 14.18
N ALA A 226 18.03 13.70 13.28
CA ALA A 226 17.76 14.47 12.06
C ALA A 226 16.71 13.77 11.17
N ALA A 227 16.84 12.46 10.98
CA ALA A 227 15.93 11.68 10.15
C ALA A 227 14.51 11.58 10.75
N LEU A 228 14.41 11.31 12.05
CA LEU A 228 13.13 11.24 12.78
C LEU A 228 12.45 12.61 12.86
N ASN A 229 13.20 13.69 13.05
CA ASN A 229 12.67 15.06 13.02
C ASN A 229 12.11 15.42 11.64
N PHE A 230 12.81 15.04 10.56
CA PHE A 230 12.27 15.21 9.22
C PHE A 230 10.97 14.41 9.02
N LEU A 231 10.96 13.14 9.42
CA LEU A 231 9.77 12.30 9.30
C LEU A 231 8.58 12.85 10.09
N LYS A 232 8.82 13.45 11.26
CA LYS A 232 7.79 14.16 12.03
C LYS A 232 7.18 15.33 11.25
N LEU A 233 8.01 16.17 10.62
CA LEU A 233 7.54 17.27 9.78
C LEU A 233 6.76 16.78 8.56
N TYR A 234 7.22 15.69 7.94
CA TYR A 234 6.52 15.04 6.84
C TYR A 234 5.13 14.56 7.26
N ILE A 235 5.03 13.82 8.37
CA ILE A 235 3.76 13.33 8.89
C ILE A 235 2.85 14.49 9.28
N ASP A 236 3.35 15.52 9.96
CA ASP A 236 2.57 16.69 10.34
C ASP A 236 1.99 17.43 9.12
N PHE A 237 2.80 17.61 8.06
CA PHE A 237 2.32 18.15 6.79
C PHE A 237 1.20 17.30 6.18
N TYR A 238 1.40 15.98 6.02
CA TYR A 238 0.41 15.12 5.38
C TYR A 238 -0.86 14.92 6.22
N GLN A 239 -0.75 14.94 7.55
CA GLN A 239 -1.91 14.95 8.44
C GLN A 239 -2.74 16.22 8.24
N THR A 240 -2.11 17.40 8.26
CA THR A 240 -2.82 18.66 7.98
C THR A 240 -3.39 18.68 6.56
N TYR A 241 -2.61 18.25 5.57
CA TYR A 241 -2.99 18.19 4.17
C TYR A 241 -4.26 17.36 3.99
N THR A 242 -4.23 16.11 4.44
CA THR A 242 -5.35 15.19 4.26
C THR A 242 -6.57 15.53 5.13
N THR A 243 -6.36 16.12 6.31
CA THR A 243 -7.45 16.68 7.13
C THR A 243 -8.12 17.85 6.43
N TYR A 244 -7.33 18.73 5.80
CA TYR A 244 -7.87 19.86 5.05
C TYR A 244 -8.67 19.40 3.85
N LEU A 245 -8.18 18.40 3.10
CA LEU A 245 -8.90 17.85 1.97
C LEU A 245 -10.28 17.28 2.36
N TYR A 246 -10.44 16.79 3.59
CA TYR A 246 -11.73 16.29 4.11
C TYR A 246 -12.73 17.39 4.50
N LYS A 247 -12.29 18.66 4.65
CA LYS A 247 -13.22 19.73 5.00
C LYS A 247 -14.29 19.89 3.92
N ILE A 248 -15.53 20.05 4.34
CA ILE A 248 -16.66 20.36 3.46
C ILE A 248 -16.63 21.86 3.19
N ASP A 249 -16.78 22.26 1.94
CA ASP A 249 -16.89 23.66 1.53
C ASP A 249 -18.31 24.19 1.69
N GLU A 250 -18.50 25.48 1.39
CA GLU A 250 -19.81 26.15 1.52
C GLU A 250 -20.88 25.55 0.59
N THR A 251 -20.49 24.79 -0.44
CA THR A 251 -21.39 24.11 -1.38
C THR A 251 -21.71 22.66 -0.99
N GLY A 252 -21.18 22.19 0.15
CA GLY A 252 -21.35 20.80 0.58
C GLY A 252 -20.39 19.82 -0.10
N VAL A 253 -19.46 20.31 -0.92
CA VAL A 253 -18.47 19.50 -1.64
C VAL A 253 -17.20 19.42 -0.79
N ASN A 254 -16.55 18.26 -0.81
CA ASN A 254 -15.29 18.10 -0.12
C ASN A 254 -14.16 18.89 -0.82
N GLN A 255 -13.30 19.54 -0.03
CA GLN A 255 -12.17 20.36 -0.51
C GLN A 255 -11.12 19.53 -1.27
N TYR A 256 -11.22 18.20 -1.21
CA TYR A 256 -10.46 17.22 -1.99
C TYR A 256 -10.31 17.62 -3.46
N SER A 257 -11.42 17.98 -4.12
CA SER A 257 -11.43 18.28 -5.55
C SER A 257 -10.77 19.60 -5.91
N SER A 258 -11.10 20.64 -5.16
CA SER A 258 -10.68 22.03 -5.40
C SER A 258 -9.19 22.20 -5.16
N LEU A 259 -8.67 21.72 -4.02
CA LEU A 259 -7.24 21.85 -3.72
C LEU A 259 -6.37 21.03 -4.67
N ALA A 260 -6.77 19.80 -4.97
CA ALA A 260 -6.01 18.98 -5.91
C ALA A 260 -6.03 19.57 -7.33
N GLN A 261 -7.11 20.25 -7.73
CA GLN A 261 -7.19 20.99 -8.99
C GLN A 261 -6.36 22.29 -8.98
N GLU A 262 -6.28 23.01 -7.87
CA GLU A 262 -5.37 24.15 -7.69
C GLU A 262 -3.91 23.70 -7.87
N ILE A 263 -3.51 22.61 -7.20
CA ILE A 263 -2.17 22.02 -7.35
C ILE A 263 -1.93 21.55 -8.80
N GLN A 264 -2.90 20.85 -9.41
CA GLN A 264 -2.76 20.39 -10.79
C GLN A 264 -2.63 21.56 -11.78
N THR A 265 -3.35 22.67 -11.53
CA THR A 265 -3.26 23.88 -12.36
C THR A 265 -1.87 24.50 -12.25
N TYR A 266 -1.32 24.61 -11.05
CA TYR A 266 0.06 25.05 -10.83
C TYR A 266 1.08 24.14 -11.56
N LEU A 267 0.91 22.81 -11.43
CA LEU A 267 1.79 21.84 -12.08
C LEU A 267 1.78 21.97 -13.61
N LYS A 268 0.62 22.27 -14.21
CA LYS A 268 0.46 22.44 -15.67
C LYS A 268 0.90 23.82 -16.17
N SER A 269 0.77 24.87 -15.36
CA SER A 269 1.09 26.24 -15.75
C SER A 269 2.58 26.57 -15.63
N SER A 270 3.35 25.75 -14.91
CA SER A 270 4.80 25.93 -14.83
C SER A 270 5.47 25.66 -16.18
N THR A 271 6.22 26.63 -16.68
CA THR A 271 7.03 26.53 -17.91
C THR A 271 8.30 25.70 -17.73
N THR A 272 8.60 25.28 -16.50
CA THR A 272 9.73 24.40 -16.21
C THR A 272 9.33 22.95 -16.44
N ASN A 273 10.19 22.16 -17.10
CA ASN A 273 9.95 20.73 -17.39
C ASN A 273 9.78 19.86 -16.12
N ASN A 274 9.95 20.42 -14.91
CA ASN A 274 9.66 19.72 -13.66
C ASN A 274 9.51 20.74 -12.49
N PRO A 275 8.30 21.25 -12.21
CA PRO A 275 8.08 22.27 -11.16
C PRO A 275 8.44 21.78 -9.74
N MET A 276 8.48 20.46 -9.51
CA MET A 276 8.95 19.86 -8.27
C MET A 276 9.78 18.63 -8.61
N ASN A 277 10.96 18.49 -7.98
CA ASN A 277 11.83 17.34 -8.18
C ASN A 277 12.33 16.80 -6.83
N PRO A 278 11.89 15.62 -6.36
CA PRO A 278 10.93 14.73 -7.02
C PRO A 278 9.53 15.34 -7.01
N SER A 279 8.62 14.83 -7.81
CA SER A 279 7.21 15.24 -7.70
C SER A 279 6.62 14.71 -6.39
N MET A 280 5.84 15.55 -5.69
CA MET A 280 5.20 15.21 -4.40
C MET A 280 3.70 14.97 -4.53
N PHE A 281 3.07 15.59 -5.51
CA PHE A 281 1.64 15.50 -5.77
C PHE A 281 1.41 14.89 -7.15
N PHE A 282 0.56 13.87 -7.20
CA PHE A 282 0.24 13.15 -8.43
C PHE A 282 -1.27 13.03 -8.55
N TYR A 283 -1.81 13.80 -9.49
CA TYR A 283 -3.24 13.95 -9.72
C TYR A 283 -3.52 13.74 -11.20
N ASP A 284 -3.34 12.51 -11.67
CA ASP A 284 -3.91 12.12 -12.96
C ASP A 284 -5.45 12.09 -12.88
N ALA A 285 -6.10 11.91 -14.02
CA ALA A 285 -7.57 11.95 -14.10
C ALA A 285 -8.22 10.90 -13.18
N GLU A 286 -7.61 9.71 -13.08
CA GLU A 286 -8.17 8.60 -12.31
C GLU A 286 -7.93 8.76 -10.81
N SER A 287 -6.78 9.26 -10.39
CA SER A 287 -6.50 9.63 -8.99
C SER A 287 -7.44 10.73 -8.54
N MET A 288 -7.66 11.77 -9.36
CA MET A 288 -8.61 12.84 -9.06
C MET A 288 -10.03 12.33 -8.89
N ARG A 289 -10.48 11.45 -9.79
CA ARG A 289 -11.79 10.80 -9.68
C ARG A 289 -11.89 10.00 -8.39
N SER A 290 -10.88 9.20 -8.08
CA SER A 290 -10.83 8.35 -6.88
C SER A 290 -10.89 9.17 -5.59
N ILE A 291 -10.10 10.24 -5.53
CA ILE A 291 -10.05 11.17 -4.39
C ILE A 291 -11.42 11.83 -4.15
N ARG A 292 -12.16 12.17 -5.23
CA ARG A 292 -13.51 12.73 -5.15
C ARG A 292 -14.55 11.70 -4.70
N TYR A 293 -14.46 10.50 -5.26
CA TYR A 293 -15.48 9.47 -5.13
C TYR A 293 -15.45 8.74 -3.79
N ILE A 294 -14.26 8.38 -3.28
CA ILE A 294 -14.13 7.56 -2.06
C ILE A 294 -14.90 8.13 -0.86
N PRO A 295 -14.79 9.43 -0.50
CA PRO A 295 -15.53 9.98 0.63
C PRO A 295 -17.05 9.87 0.48
N PHE A 296 -17.56 10.06 -0.73
CA PHE A 296 -18.99 9.94 -1.05
C PHE A 296 -19.48 8.49 -1.03
N ALA A 297 -18.74 7.58 -1.67
CA ALA A 297 -19.08 6.16 -1.64
C ALA A 297 -19.03 5.59 -0.21
N ALA A 298 -18.05 6.02 0.59
CA ALA A 298 -17.94 5.60 1.98
C ALA A 298 -19.05 6.16 2.88
N SER A 299 -19.61 7.34 2.59
CA SER A 299 -20.75 7.90 3.34
C SER A 299 -22.10 7.29 2.95
N THR A 300 -22.19 6.67 1.77
CA THR A 300 -23.41 6.03 1.25
C THR A 300 -23.45 4.53 1.50
N LEU A 301 -22.43 3.95 2.13
CA LEU A 301 -22.45 2.56 2.58
C LEU A 301 -23.58 2.35 3.60
N PRO A 302 -24.38 1.29 3.46
CA PRO A 302 -25.42 1.00 4.44
C PRO A 302 -24.80 0.72 5.83
N LYS A 303 -25.36 1.35 6.87
CA LYS A 303 -24.83 1.31 8.25
C LYS A 303 -24.74 -0.12 8.81
N ASN A 304 -25.60 -1.01 8.34
CA ASN A 304 -25.69 -2.40 8.76
C ASN A 304 -25.18 -3.37 7.69
N SER A 305 -24.38 -2.90 6.72
CA SER A 305 -23.85 -3.79 5.69
C SER A 305 -23.03 -4.92 6.32
N SER A 306 -23.36 -6.15 5.97
CA SER A 306 -22.65 -7.33 6.46
C SER A 306 -21.18 -7.29 6.04
N SER A 307 -20.31 -7.79 6.91
CA SER A 307 -18.92 -8.03 6.55
C SER A 307 -18.85 -9.15 5.52
N ILE A 308 -18.10 -8.91 4.45
CA ILE A 308 -17.91 -9.91 3.41
C ILE A 308 -16.86 -10.93 3.90
N PRO A 309 -17.20 -12.23 3.99
CA PRO A 309 -16.29 -13.26 4.51
C PRO A 309 -15.20 -13.61 3.48
N TRP A 310 -14.44 -14.68 3.72
CA TRP A 310 -13.67 -15.31 2.66
C TRP A 310 -14.58 -15.88 1.56
N ALA A 311 -14.06 -15.95 0.34
CA ALA A 311 -14.79 -16.46 -0.81
C ALA A 311 -15.27 -17.90 -0.60
N PRO A 312 -16.60 -18.18 -0.62
CA PRO A 312 -17.13 -19.50 -0.31
C PRO A 312 -16.56 -20.62 -1.19
N ILE A 313 -16.38 -20.35 -2.48
CA ILE A 313 -15.79 -21.32 -3.43
C ILE A 313 -14.37 -21.71 -3.05
N ILE A 314 -13.58 -20.77 -2.50
CA ILE A 314 -12.20 -21.01 -2.08
C ILE A 314 -12.15 -21.67 -0.71
N THR A 315 -13.02 -21.26 0.23
CA THR A 315 -13.12 -21.92 1.54
C THR A 315 -13.57 -23.37 1.41
N ASP A 316 -14.50 -23.65 0.49
CA ASP A 316 -14.92 -25.00 0.16
C ASP A 316 -13.78 -25.81 -0.44
N ALA A 317 -13.01 -25.22 -1.36
CA ALA A 317 -11.85 -25.88 -1.96
C ALA A 317 -10.79 -26.24 -0.91
N ALA A 318 -10.52 -25.34 0.03
CA ALA A 318 -9.59 -25.57 1.13
C ALA A 318 -10.09 -26.63 2.13
N THR A 319 -11.38 -26.60 2.48
CA THR A 319 -11.98 -27.56 3.42
C THR A 319 -12.05 -28.96 2.85
N LYS A 320 -12.38 -29.09 1.55
CA LYS A 320 -12.50 -30.37 0.84
C LYS A 320 -11.15 -30.88 0.32
N ASN A 321 -10.07 -30.12 0.50
CA ASN A 321 -8.75 -30.40 -0.06
C ASN A 321 -8.80 -30.70 -1.56
N LEU A 322 -9.43 -29.81 -2.34
CA LEU A 322 -9.57 -30.01 -3.78
C LEU A 322 -8.20 -29.92 -4.46
N ILE A 323 -7.91 -30.91 -5.30
CA ILE A 323 -6.65 -31.06 -6.03
C ILE A 323 -6.92 -30.92 -7.53
N VAL A 324 -6.14 -30.09 -8.21
CA VAL A 324 -6.10 -29.96 -9.67
C VAL A 324 -4.66 -30.15 -10.11
N ASN A 325 -4.43 -30.91 -11.18
CA ASN A 325 -3.09 -31.15 -11.73
C ASN A 325 -2.04 -31.57 -10.67
N GLY A 326 -2.45 -32.38 -9.69
CA GLY A 326 -1.58 -32.93 -8.65
C GLY A 326 -1.22 -31.98 -7.50
N HIS A 327 -1.84 -30.80 -7.40
CA HIS A 327 -1.65 -29.87 -6.29
C HIS A 327 -2.97 -29.31 -5.74
N GLU A 328 -2.96 -28.90 -4.47
CA GLU A 328 -4.09 -28.27 -3.81
C GLU A 328 -4.44 -26.93 -4.49
N ILE A 329 -5.72 -26.61 -4.66
CA ILE A 329 -6.16 -25.31 -5.19
C ILE A 329 -6.10 -24.23 -4.10
N ALA A 330 -6.42 -24.60 -2.86
CA ALA A 330 -6.48 -23.67 -1.74
C ALA A 330 -6.25 -24.42 -0.43
N TYR A 331 -5.79 -23.70 0.59
CA TYR A 331 -5.57 -24.28 1.91
C TYR A 331 -5.62 -23.20 3.01
N PHE A 332 -5.89 -23.60 4.26
CA PHE A 332 -5.83 -22.70 5.41
C PHE A 332 -4.50 -22.82 6.16
N LYS A 333 -4.06 -21.73 6.81
CA LYS A 333 -3.05 -21.78 7.87
C LYS A 333 -3.66 -21.40 9.21
N ASP A 334 -3.28 -22.10 10.28
CA ASP A 334 -3.63 -21.74 11.66
C ASP A 334 -2.74 -20.61 12.21
N SER A 335 -2.94 -20.22 13.47
CA SER A 335 -2.14 -19.18 14.13
C SER A 335 -0.67 -19.55 14.34
N ALA A 336 -0.31 -20.83 14.25
CA ALA A 336 1.07 -21.31 14.27
C ALA A 336 1.68 -21.39 12.85
N GLY A 337 0.92 -21.02 11.81
CA GLY A 337 1.34 -21.09 10.41
C GLY A 337 1.27 -22.49 9.81
N LYS A 338 0.68 -23.47 10.51
CA LYS A 338 0.54 -24.85 10.01
C LYS A 338 -0.68 -24.97 9.11
N LYS A 339 -0.56 -25.79 8.06
CA LYS A 339 -1.70 -26.10 7.18
C LYS A 339 -2.80 -26.82 7.96
N THR A 340 -4.05 -26.40 7.76
CA THR A 340 -5.24 -27.05 8.31
C THR A 340 -6.36 -27.08 7.27
N GLN A 341 -7.27 -28.03 7.41
CA GLN A 341 -8.52 -28.11 6.62
C GLN A 341 -9.72 -27.60 7.43
N ILE A 342 -9.51 -27.30 8.72
CA ILE A 342 -10.56 -26.90 9.65
C ILE A 342 -10.68 -25.37 9.62
N GLN A 343 -11.72 -24.86 8.94
CA GLN A 343 -11.94 -23.42 8.82
C GLN A 343 -12.05 -22.69 10.18
N SER A 344 -12.60 -23.33 11.22
CA SER A 344 -12.71 -22.71 12.55
C SER A 344 -11.37 -22.52 13.28
N GLN A 345 -10.29 -23.16 12.80
CA GLN A 345 -8.93 -23.00 13.29
C GLN A 345 -8.09 -22.10 12.37
N ALA A 346 -8.63 -21.68 11.23
CA ALA A 346 -7.91 -20.91 10.22
C ALA A 346 -7.72 -19.46 10.65
N GLN A 347 -6.48 -18.99 10.53
CA GLN A 347 -6.12 -17.57 10.66
C GLN A 347 -5.97 -16.90 9.30
N SER A 348 -5.53 -17.66 8.29
CA SER A 348 -5.31 -17.18 6.92
C SER A 348 -5.80 -18.22 5.90
N LEU A 349 -6.30 -17.75 4.77
CA LEU A 349 -6.69 -18.55 3.61
C LEU A 349 -5.74 -18.24 2.45
N PHE A 350 -5.26 -19.28 1.77
CA PHE A 350 -4.37 -19.15 0.62
C PHE A 350 -4.99 -19.79 -0.63
N LEU A 351 -4.84 -19.12 -1.76
CA LEU A 351 -5.17 -19.61 -3.10
C LEU A 351 -3.87 -19.93 -3.84
N LEU A 352 -3.83 -21.07 -4.51
CA LEU A 352 -2.75 -21.49 -5.40
C LEU A 352 -3.24 -21.40 -6.85
N THR A 353 -2.49 -20.68 -7.69
CA THR A 353 -2.75 -20.58 -9.13
C THR A 353 -1.54 -21.02 -9.92
N GLU A 354 -1.75 -21.76 -11.01
CA GLU A 354 -0.66 -22.16 -11.90
C GLU A 354 -0.11 -20.96 -12.67
N VAL A 355 1.21 -20.74 -12.60
CA VAL A 355 1.92 -19.69 -13.35
C VAL A 355 3.19 -20.29 -13.97
N GLY A 356 3.08 -20.71 -15.23
CA GLY A 356 4.16 -21.42 -15.94
C GLY A 356 4.42 -22.77 -15.28
N HIS A 357 5.65 -22.98 -14.80
CA HIS A 357 6.06 -24.19 -14.07
C HIS A 357 6.08 -24.01 -12.53
N ASN A 358 5.38 -23.00 -12.01
CA ASN A 358 5.30 -22.73 -10.57
C ASN A 358 3.83 -22.62 -10.14
N LEU A 359 3.61 -22.72 -8.83
CA LEU A 359 2.35 -22.35 -8.19
C LEU A 359 2.50 -20.98 -7.55
N PHE A 360 1.67 -20.03 -7.92
CA PHE A 360 1.59 -18.73 -7.27
C PHE A 360 0.63 -18.78 -6.09
N GLU A 361 1.18 -18.55 -4.90
CA GLU A 361 0.46 -18.48 -3.64
C GLU A 361 0.07 -17.05 -3.31
N GLU A 362 -1.24 -16.82 -3.19
CA GLU A 362 -1.83 -15.55 -2.78
C GLU A 362 -2.64 -15.75 -1.49
N GLU A 363 -2.33 -14.96 -0.46
CA GLU A 363 -3.16 -14.87 0.73
C GLU A 363 -4.44 -14.07 0.44
N LEU A 364 -5.59 -14.57 0.89
CA LEU A 364 -6.87 -13.91 0.80
C LEU A 364 -7.27 -13.33 2.15
N LEU A 365 -7.65 -12.06 2.17
CA LEU A 365 -8.18 -11.42 3.37
C LEU A 365 -9.69 -11.25 3.25
N ALA A 366 -10.41 -11.74 4.25
CA ALA A 366 -11.80 -11.37 4.46
C ALA A 366 -11.89 -9.85 4.67
N GLN A 367 -13.10 -9.31 4.51
CA GLN A 367 -13.30 -7.87 4.59
C GLN A 367 -12.91 -7.33 5.98
N PRO A 368 -12.02 -6.33 6.05
CA PRO A 368 -11.71 -5.71 7.32
C PRO A 368 -12.86 -4.82 7.80
N GLY A 369 -12.95 -4.65 9.13
CA GLY A 369 -14.00 -3.85 9.75
C GLY A 369 -13.96 -2.36 9.36
N TRP A 370 -12.79 -1.83 8.99
CA TRP A 370 -12.65 -0.45 8.55
C TRP A 370 -13.41 -0.15 7.24
N LEU A 371 -13.65 -1.14 6.40
CA LEU A 371 -14.35 -0.95 5.12
C LEU A 371 -15.86 -0.74 5.29
N ASN A 372 -16.42 -1.03 6.47
CA ASN A 372 -17.84 -0.79 6.78
C ASN A 372 -18.12 0.63 7.29
N ASN A 373 -17.09 1.45 7.52
CA ASN A 373 -17.30 2.77 8.10
C ASN A 373 -16.50 3.85 7.38
N GLN A 374 -17.12 5.02 7.26
CA GLN A 374 -16.54 6.16 6.56
C GLN A 374 -15.16 6.54 7.12
N ASN A 375 -15.03 6.60 8.45
CA ASN A 375 -13.76 6.97 9.10
C ASN A 375 -12.62 6.01 8.73
N GLY A 376 -12.89 4.72 8.64
CA GLY A 376 -11.94 3.69 8.23
C GLY A 376 -11.53 3.83 6.77
N CYS A 377 -12.48 4.04 5.86
CA CYS A 377 -12.20 4.33 4.45
C CYS A 377 -11.38 5.62 4.28
N ILE A 378 -11.71 6.68 5.01
CA ILE A 378 -10.95 7.94 4.98
C ILE A 378 -9.55 7.73 5.55
N ARG A 379 -9.39 6.91 6.59
CA ARG A 379 -8.09 6.57 7.16
C ARG A 379 -7.19 5.84 6.15
N ILE A 380 -7.75 4.92 5.36
CA ILE A 380 -7.01 4.29 4.25
C ILE A 380 -6.68 5.30 3.16
N LEU A 381 -7.63 6.17 2.77
CA LEU A 381 -7.38 7.23 1.78
C LEU A 381 -6.21 8.13 2.21
N ARG A 382 -6.13 8.52 3.49
CA ARG A 382 -5.01 9.27 4.05
C ARG A 382 -3.68 8.55 3.83
N GLY A 383 -3.64 7.25 4.13
CA GLY A 383 -2.47 6.40 3.87
C GLY A 383 -2.09 6.36 2.39
N CYS A 384 -3.08 6.22 1.48
CA CYS A 384 -2.84 6.27 0.03
C CYS A 384 -2.23 7.60 -0.42
N LEU A 385 -2.58 8.70 0.23
CA LEU A 385 -2.13 10.06 -0.10
C LEU A 385 -0.80 10.45 0.57
N GLY A 386 -0.15 9.55 1.32
CA GLY A 386 1.17 9.79 1.93
C GLY A 386 1.18 9.92 3.45
N ASP A 387 0.02 10.04 4.10
CA ASP A 387 -0.07 10.04 5.56
C ASP A 387 0.05 8.61 6.12
N CYS A 388 1.29 8.10 6.14
CA CYS A 388 1.59 6.74 6.62
C CYS A 388 1.21 6.53 8.10
N SER A 389 1.13 7.62 8.90
CA SER A 389 0.71 7.53 10.31
C SER A 389 -0.74 7.10 10.46
N ALA A 390 -1.57 7.34 9.44
CA ALA A 390 -2.94 6.85 9.41
C ALA A 390 -3.01 5.32 9.46
N LEU A 391 -1.94 4.59 9.12
CA LEU A 391 -1.94 3.12 9.06
C LEU A 391 -1.54 2.43 10.38
N ILE A 392 -1.08 3.19 11.39
CA ILE A 392 -0.61 2.65 12.69
C ILE A 392 -1.73 1.84 13.39
N GLY A 393 -1.46 0.62 13.84
CA GLY A 393 -2.43 -0.22 14.53
C GLY A 393 -3.53 -0.79 13.63
N MET A 394 -3.40 -0.66 12.31
CA MET A 394 -4.31 -1.33 11.35
C MET A 394 -3.84 -2.73 10.95
N GLY A 395 -2.65 -3.16 11.40
CA GLY A 395 -2.04 -4.44 10.99
C GLY A 395 -1.60 -4.46 9.52
N ILE A 396 -1.39 -3.28 8.92
CA ILE A 396 -0.96 -3.12 7.52
C ILE A 396 0.56 -2.98 7.44
N LEU A 397 1.15 -2.24 8.37
CA LEU A 397 2.58 -1.95 8.40
C LEU A 397 3.35 -3.10 9.05
N ASP A 398 4.61 -3.27 8.66
CA ASP A 398 5.50 -4.13 9.45
C ASP A 398 5.88 -3.48 10.78
N GLU A 399 6.26 -4.33 11.74
CA GLU A 399 6.61 -3.92 13.11
C GLU A 399 7.69 -2.84 13.18
N THR A 400 8.67 -2.85 12.26
CA THR A 400 9.77 -1.88 12.26
C THR A 400 9.28 -0.50 11.82
N ILE A 401 8.53 -0.43 10.71
CA ILE A 401 7.94 0.83 10.23
C ILE A 401 6.96 1.36 11.27
N GLU A 402 6.10 0.50 11.80
CA GLU A 402 5.12 0.89 12.79
C GLU A 402 5.78 1.44 14.06
N ALA A 403 6.83 0.78 14.57
CA ALA A 403 7.60 1.27 15.73
C ALA A 403 8.26 2.63 15.46
N ILE A 404 8.84 2.84 14.27
CA ILE A 404 9.43 4.14 13.88
C ILE A 404 8.36 5.23 13.87
N LEU A 405 7.20 4.96 13.25
CA LEU A 405 6.11 5.92 13.19
C LEU A 405 5.51 6.22 14.57
N GLN A 406 5.40 5.21 15.45
CA GLN A 406 4.95 5.40 16.83
C GLN A 406 5.91 6.28 17.66
N LYS A 407 7.24 6.21 17.41
CA LYS A 407 8.22 7.07 18.09
C LYS A 407 8.02 8.56 17.79
N ILE A 408 7.51 8.90 16.60
CA ILE A 408 7.35 10.28 16.15
C ILE A 408 5.91 10.77 16.19
N ALA A 409 4.94 9.86 16.30
CA ALA A 409 3.55 10.20 16.45
C ALA A 409 3.38 10.94 17.79
N THR A 410 2.96 12.20 17.72
CA THR A 410 2.49 12.94 18.90
C THR A 410 1.38 12.10 19.54
N PRO A 411 1.35 11.91 20.87
CA PRO A 411 0.29 11.13 21.51
C PRO A 411 -1.07 11.64 21.04
N PRO A 412 -2.03 10.75 20.73
CA PRO A 412 -3.30 11.16 20.18
C PRO A 412 -3.93 12.20 21.09
N ILE A 413 -4.37 13.33 20.50
CA ILE A 413 -5.29 14.24 21.16
C ILE A 413 -6.47 13.36 21.60
N LYS A 414 -6.61 13.17 22.93
CA LYS A 414 -7.71 12.46 23.54
C LYS A 414 -9.01 13.19 23.21
N ASN A 415 -9.60 12.90 22.06
CA ASN A 415 -10.96 13.26 21.71
C ASN A 415 -11.75 11.96 21.47
N SER A 416 -12.42 11.56 22.56
CA SER A 416 -13.61 10.72 22.69
C SER A 416 -13.54 9.19 22.46
N PRO A 417 -14.32 8.42 23.23
CA PRO A 417 -14.10 7.00 23.49
C PRO A 417 -14.97 6.15 22.57
N VAL A 418 -14.41 5.55 21.53
CA VAL A 418 -15.00 4.37 20.88
C VAL A 418 -13.87 3.52 20.32
N LEU A 419 -13.47 2.47 21.05
CA LEU A 419 -12.79 1.23 20.59
C LEU A 419 -12.00 0.60 21.76
N GLN A 420 -12.73 0.21 22.81
CA GLN A 420 -12.29 -0.85 23.73
C GLN A 420 -13.50 -1.75 24.00
N SER A 421 -13.95 -2.48 22.99
CA SER A 421 -14.83 -3.63 23.17
C SER A 421 -14.85 -4.49 21.91
N ALA A 422 -13.71 -5.11 21.58
CA ALA A 422 -13.68 -6.22 20.64
C ALA A 422 -12.40 -7.05 20.82
N GLN A 423 -12.04 -7.39 22.07
CA GLN A 423 -11.07 -8.45 22.39
C GLN A 423 -11.04 -8.63 23.92
N LYS A 424 -11.21 -9.87 24.39
CA LYS A 424 -11.63 -10.35 25.75
C LYS A 424 -13.16 -10.34 25.88
N THR A 425 -13.87 -11.46 25.86
CA THR A 425 -13.62 -12.76 26.50
C THR A 425 -14.40 -13.87 25.78
N SER A 426 -13.70 -14.91 25.34
CA SER A 426 -14.29 -16.24 25.12
C SER A 426 -13.43 -17.24 25.87
N ALA A 427 -13.79 -17.50 27.13
CA ALA A 427 -13.42 -18.71 27.84
C ALA A 427 -14.39 -18.90 29.02
N VAL A 428 -15.23 -19.95 28.93
CA VAL A 428 -15.47 -21.01 29.95
C VAL A 428 -15.94 -20.48 31.34
N GLU A 429 -17.08 -20.84 31.95
CA GLU A 429 -17.63 -22.17 32.19
C GLU A 429 -18.99 -22.11 32.94
N LYS A 430 -19.75 -23.21 32.81
CA LYS A 430 -20.84 -23.73 33.65
C LYS A 430 -20.99 -23.16 35.07
N ARG A 431 -22.25 -22.89 35.48
CA ARG A 431 -22.96 -23.63 36.56
C ARG A 431 -24.37 -23.07 36.84
N LYS A 432 -25.30 -24.03 36.95
CA LYS A 432 -26.72 -23.99 37.38
C LYS A 432 -27.74 -23.62 36.32
#